data_AF-A0A522HGR9-F1
#
_entry.id   AF-A0A522HGR9-F1
#
_cell.length_a   1.000
_cell.length_b   1.000
_cell.length_c   1.000
_cell.angle_alpha   90.00
_cell.angle_beta   90.00
_cell.angle_gamma   90.00
#
_symmetry.space_group_name_H-M   'P 1'
#
loop_
_entity.id
_entity.type
_entity.pdbx_description
1 polymer ?
#
loop_
_entity_poly.entity_id
_entity_poly.type
_entity_poly.pdbx_seq_one_letter_code
_entity_poly.pdbx_strand_id
1 'polypeptide(L)' 'VIFMDAGLIVEDCSKDDFFDHPEARSERAKFFLSKILSH' A
#
# COMPACT_ATOMS: atom_id res chain seq x y z
N VAL A 1 -6.20 -1.74 -6.83
CA VAL A 1 -5.12 -2.49 -6.16
C VAL A 1 -5.72 -3.09 -4.91
N ILE A 2 -5.66 -4.41 -4.81
CA ILE A 2 -6.01 -5.13 -3.59
C ILE A 2 -4.70 -5.41 -2.87
N PHE A 3 -4.44 -4.70 -1.77
CA PHE A 3 -3.28 -4.98 -0.92
C PHE A 3 -3.72 -5.90 0.22
N MET A 4 -3.03 -7.02 0.34
CA MET A 4 -3.32 -8.04 1.34
C MET A 4 -2.15 -8.19 2.31
N ASP A 5 -2.45 -8.41 3.58
CA ASP A 5 -1.48 -8.83 4.59
C ASP A 5 -2.11 -9.87 5.51
N ALA A 6 -1.32 -10.87 5.91
CA ALA A 6 -1.75 -12.00 6.75
C ALA A 6 -3.06 -12.69 6.28
N GLY A 7 -3.30 -12.75 4.96
CA GLY A 7 -4.49 -13.38 4.37
C GLY A 7 -5.76 -12.52 4.41
N LEU A 8 -5.66 -11.24 4.80
CA LEU A 8 -6.78 -10.30 4.85
C LEU A 8 -6.58 -9.17 3.82
N ILE A 9 -7.67 -8.62 3.30
CA ILE A 9 -7.65 -7.41 2.48
C ILE A 9 -7.48 -6.22 3.42
N VAL A 10 -6.40 -5.46 3.22
CA VAL A 10 -6.06 -4.28 4.02
C VAL A 10 -6.42 -3.00 3.28
N GLU A 11 -6.22 -2.97 1.95
CA GLU A 11 -6.62 -1.84 1.09
C GLU A 11 -7.31 -2.37 -0.17
N ASP A 12 -8.36 -1.67 -0.58
CA ASP A 12 -9.00 -1.78 -1.89
C ASP A 12 -9.22 -0.37 -2.43
N CYS A 13 -8.27 0.10 -3.24
CA CYS A 13 -8.28 1.45 -3.81
C CYS A 13 -7.73 1.44 -5.23
N SER A 14 -7.79 2.58 -5.93
CA SER A 14 -7.21 2.66 -7.27
C SER A 14 -5.68 2.48 -7.23
N LYS A 15 -5.07 2.24 -8.40
CA LYS A 15 -3.61 2.13 -8.48
C LYS A 15 -2.94 3.46 -8.11
N ASP A 16 -3.45 4.55 -8.65
CA ASP A 16 -2.91 5.89 -8.47
C ASP A 16 -3.01 6.30 -6.99
N ASP A 17 -4.15 6.01 -6.32
CA ASP A 17 -4.31 6.25 -4.89
C ASP A 17 -3.34 5.43 -4.02
N PHE A 18 -3.01 4.21 -4.46
CA PHE A 18 -2.16 3.30 -3.70
C PHE A 18 -0.67 3.68 -3.79
N PHE A 19 -0.20 4.11 -4.96
CA PHE A 19 1.23 4.36 -5.20
C PHE A 19 1.62 5.84 -5.13
N ASP A 20 0.74 6.76 -5.54
CA ASP A 20 1.10 8.19 -5.64
C ASP A 20 0.88 8.94 -4.32
N HIS A 21 0.12 8.36 -3.38
CA HIS A 21 -0.16 8.93 -2.06
C HIS A 21 0.18 7.94 -0.92
N PRO A 22 1.45 7.51 -0.79
CA PRO A 22 1.86 6.50 0.19
C PRO A 22 1.59 6.94 1.64
N GLU A 23 1.68 8.24 1.95
CA GLU A 23 1.39 8.81 3.27
C GLU A 23 -0.07 8.65 3.71
N ALA A 24 -1.00 8.54 2.75
CA ALA A 24 -2.42 8.35 3.01
C ALA A 24 -2.82 6.88 3.23
N ARG A 25 -1.86 5.94 3.14
CA ARG A 25 -2.10 4.50 3.29
C ARG A 25 -2.04 4.04 4.76
N SER A 26 -2.51 2.83 5.02
CA SER A 26 -2.26 2.15 6.29
C SER A 26 -0.76 1.98 6.58
N GLU A 27 -0.39 1.91 7.86
CA GLU A 27 1.01 1.72 8.29
C GLU A 27 1.67 0.48 7.65
N ARG A 28 0.88 -0.57 7.42
CA ARG A 28 1.40 -1.78 6.79
C ARG A 28 1.70 -1.58 5.30
N ALA A 29 0.79 -0.91 4.59
CA ALA A 29 1.01 -0.57 3.19
C ALA A 29 2.18 0.42 3.04
N LYS A 30 2.30 1.43 3.92
CA LYS A 30 3.48 2.32 3.97
C LYS A 30 4.78 1.56 4.14
N PHE A 31 4.82 0.62 5.10
CA PHE A 31 6.00 -0.20 5.32
C PHE A 31 6.33 -1.04 4.07
N PHE A 32 5.34 -1.67 3.46
CA PHE A 32 5.52 -2.42 2.22
C PHE A 32 6.05 -1.54 1.08
N LEU A 33 5.42 -0.39 0.85
CA LEU A 33 5.81 0.58 -0.17
C LEU A 33 7.24 1.09 0.05
N SER A 34 7.65 1.36 1.29
CA SER A 34 9.03 1.76 1.60
C SER A 34 10.07 0.71 1.20
N LYS A 35 9.71 -0.59 1.17
CA LYS A 35 10.61 -1.67 0.76
C LYS A 35 10.75 -1.81 -0.75
N ILE A 36 9.74 -1.38 -1.51
CA ILE A 36 9.70 -1.59 -2.97
C ILE A 36 9.91 -0.32 -3.79
N LEU A 37 9.65 0.85 -3.21
CA LEU A 37 9.79 2.17 -3.86
C LEU A 37 11.11 2.88 -3.53
N SER A 38 12.10 2.21 -2.91
CA SER A 38 13.40 2.82 -2.54
C SER A 38 14.35 3.08 -3.73
N HIS A 39 13.83 3.47 -4.90
CA HIS A 39 14.62 3.84 -6.08
C HIS A 39 14.15 5.16 -6.69
#